data_AF-N1VWK2-F1
#
_entry.id   AF-N1VWK2-F1
#
_cell.length_a   1.000
_cell.length_b   1.000
_cell.length_c   1.000
_cell.angle_alpha   90.00
_cell.angle_beta   90.00
_cell.angle_gamma   90.00
#
_symmetry.space_group_name_H-M   'P 1'
#
loop_
_entity.id
_entity.type
_entity.pdbx_description
1 polymer ?
#
loop_
_entity_poly.entity_id
_entity_poly.type
_entity_poly.pdbx_seq_one_letter_code
_entity_poly.pdbx_strand_id
1 'polypeptide(L)'
;MSYEAYKLIHIFGMYLLFLSLGGVTLYTINGGKKSENKFKTVAAITHGVALILLFVAGFGLMKFRGISHSAMPVWVILKIVIWLAFGGLLALASKKEKFAKILWYVFPLLGLLAAYLAFYQPF
;
A
#
# COMPACT_ATOMS: atom_id res chain seq x y z
N MET A 1 -12.20 18.37 6.36
CA MET A 1 -12.46 17.04 6.96
C MET A 1 -11.75 16.95 8.31
N SER A 2 -12.27 16.16 9.25
CA SER A 2 -11.66 15.96 10.57
C SER A 2 -10.47 14.99 10.52
N TYR A 3 -9.71 14.92 11.61
CA TYR A 3 -8.62 13.96 11.77
C TYR A 3 -9.11 12.51 11.62
N GLU A 4 -10.23 12.19 12.24
CA GLU A 4 -10.87 10.87 12.24
C GLU A 4 -11.27 10.48 10.82
N ALA A 5 -11.82 11.40 10.04
CA ALA A 5 -12.22 11.14 8.66
C ALA A 5 -11.02 10.78 7.78
N TYR A 6 -9.91 11.52 7.87
CA TYR A 6 -8.69 11.15 7.15
C TYR A 6 -8.11 9.82 7.66
N LYS A 7 -8.12 9.58 8.98
CA LYS A 7 -7.65 8.32 9.56
C LYS A 7 -8.44 7.12 9.04
N LEU A 8 -9.77 7.24 8.99
CA LEU A 8 -10.64 6.19 8.44
C LEU A 8 -10.35 5.92 6.96
N ILE A 9 -10.21 6.97 6.14
CA ILE A 9 -9.86 6.82 4.72
C ILE A 9 -8.51 6.13 4.55
N HIS A 10 -7.50 6.51 5.35
CA HIS A 10 -6.17 5.91 5.29
C HIS A 10 -6.21 4.42 5.65
N ILE A 11 -6.94 4.05 6.71
CA ILE A 11 -7.12 2.66 7.12
C ILE A 11 -7.87 1.85 6.05
N PHE A 12 -8.94 2.40 5.50
CA PHE A 12 -9.67 1.75 4.42
C PHE A 12 -8.80 1.54 3.17
N GLY A 13 -7.98 2.54 2.82
CA GLY A 13 -6.96 2.41 1.77
C GLY A 13 -5.99 1.26 2.03
N MET A 14 -5.53 1.06 3.27
CA MET A 14 -4.69 -0.09 3.63
C MET A 14 -5.41 -1.42 3.41
N TYR A 15 -6.68 -1.54 3.83
CA TYR A 15 -7.45 -2.76 3.62
C TYR A 15 -7.60 -3.10 2.15
N LEU A 16 -7.95 -2.12 1.32
CA LEU A 16 -8.02 -2.31 -0.14
C LEU A 16 -6.67 -2.69 -0.74
N LEU A 17 -5.57 -2.08 -0.27
CA LEU A 17 -4.22 -2.37 -0.73
C LEU A 17 -3.87 -3.85 -0.50
N PHE A 18 -4.00 -4.31 0.74
CA PHE A 18 -3.65 -5.68 1.12
C PHE A 18 -4.64 -6.71 0.57
N LEU A 19 -5.92 -6.37 0.44
CA LEU A 19 -6.91 -7.23 -0.23
C LEU A 19 -6.50 -7.51 -1.67
N SER A 20 -6.17 -6.47 -2.44
CA SER A 20 -5.76 -6.64 -3.84
C SER A 20 -4.42 -7.38 -3.96
N LEU A 21 -3.42 -6.98 -3.18
CA LEU A 21 -2.09 -7.62 -3.20
C LEU A 21 -2.18 -9.09 -2.80
N GLY A 22 -2.89 -9.42 -1.73
CA GLY A 22 -3.08 -10.79 -1.25
C GLY A 22 -3.80 -11.65 -2.29
N GLY A 23 -4.90 -11.14 -2.86
CA GLY A 23 -5.66 -11.86 -3.88
C GLY A 23 -4.84 -12.17 -5.15
N VAL A 24 -4.12 -11.18 -5.69
CA VAL A 24 -3.28 -11.37 -6.89
C VAL A 24 -2.11 -12.31 -6.61
N THR A 25 -1.50 -12.18 -5.43
CA THR A 25 -0.34 -12.99 -5.04
C THR A 25 -0.74 -14.44 -4.86
N LEU A 26 -1.81 -14.72 -4.10
CA LEU A 26 -2.32 -16.07 -3.88
C LEU A 26 -2.73 -16.75 -5.20
N TYR A 27 -3.45 -16.03 -6.06
CA TYR A 27 -3.82 -16.53 -7.38
C TYR A 27 -2.60 -16.93 -8.21
N THR A 28 -1.55 -16.11 -8.21
CA THR A 28 -0.31 -16.37 -8.96
C THR A 28 0.49 -17.52 -8.33
N ILE A 29 0.50 -17.64 -7.00
CA ILE A 29 1.13 -18.77 -6.28
C ILE A 29 0.50 -20.10 -6.68
N ASN A 30 -0.82 -20.12 -6.88
CA ASN A 30 -1.56 -21.31 -7.29
C ASN A 30 -1.49 -21.59 -8.81
N GLY A 31 -0.50 -21.02 -9.51
CA GLY A 31 -0.27 -21.24 -10.94
C GLY A 31 -1.16 -20.41 -11.88
N GLY A 32 -1.98 -19.52 -11.34
CA GLY A 32 -2.86 -18.66 -12.13
C GLY A 32 -2.09 -17.66 -13.00
N LYS A 33 -2.49 -17.51 -14.26
CA LYS A 33 -1.89 -16.53 -15.18
C LYS A 33 -2.72 -15.26 -15.25
N LYS A 34 -2.07 -14.10 -15.31
CA LYS A 34 -2.73 -12.79 -15.42
C LYS A 34 -3.73 -12.71 -16.60
N SER A 35 -3.47 -13.38 -17.72
CA SER A 35 -4.37 -13.43 -18.87
C SER A 35 -5.71 -14.09 -18.56
N GLU A 36 -5.69 -15.11 -17.69
CA GLU A 36 -6.82 -15.99 -17.35
C GLU A 36 -7.64 -15.46 -16.17
N ASN A 37 -7.09 -14.53 -15.39
CA ASN A 37 -7.79 -13.94 -14.25
C ASN A 37 -8.91 -12.98 -14.70
N LYS A 38 -10.16 -13.45 -14.60
CA LYS A 38 -11.37 -12.66 -14.93
C LYS A 38 -11.54 -11.41 -14.05
N PHE A 39 -10.96 -11.41 -12.84
CA PHE A 39 -11.07 -10.32 -11.87
C PHE A 39 -9.84 -9.38 -11.86
N LYS A 40 -8.90 -9.55 -12.81
CA LYS A 40 -7.64 -8.78 -12.87
C LYS A 40 -7.84 -7.26 -12.90
N THR A 41 -8.86 -6.79 -13.61
CA THR A 41 -9.14 -5.35 -13.76
C THR A 41 -9.63 -4.78 -12.44
N VAL A 42 -10.56 -5.47 -11.76
CA VAL A 42 -11.06 -5.04 -10.46
C VAL A 42 -9.92 -5.04 -9.43
N ALA A 43 -9.09 -6.08 -9.38
CA ALA A 43 -7.93 -6.12 -8.51
C ALA A 43 -6.97 -4.93 -8.76
N ALA A 44 -6.69 -4.61 -10.03
CA ALA A 44 -5.84 -3.47 -10.39
C ALA A 44 -6.47 -2.12 -9.99
N ILE A 45 -7.78 -1.93 -10.22
CA ILE A 45 -8.50 -0.72 -9.80
C ILE A 45 -8.48 -0.59 -8.27
N THR A 46 -8.81 -1.66 -7.54
CA THR A 46 -8.76 -1.68 -6.08
C THR A 46 -7.39 -1.27 -5.56
N HIS A 47 -6.31 -1.75 -6.18
CA HIS A 47 -4.95 -1.37 -5.81
C HIS A 47 -4.64 0.10 -6.12
N GLY A 48 -5.01 0.60 -7.30
CA GLY A 48 -4.80 2.00 -7.67
C GLY A 48 -5.57 2.95 -6.75
N VAL A 49 -6.85 2.65 -6.50
CA VAL A 49 -7.70 3.41 -5.57
C VAL A 49 -7.13 3.38 -4.16
N ALA A 50 -6.71 2.21 -3.67
CA ALA A 50 -6.05 2.08 -2.37
C ALA A 50 -4.87 3.04 -2.21
N LEU A 51 -3.97 3.10 -3.19
CA LEU A 51 -2.81 4.00 -3.15
C LEU A 51 -3.23 5.48 -3.16
N ILE A 52 -4.21 5.85 -3.99
CA ILE A 52 -4.75 7.22 -4.01
C ILE A 52 -5.30 7.59 -2.63
N LEU A 53 -6.12 6.73 -2.02
CA LEU A 53 -6.67 6.97 -0.69
C LEU A 53 -5.57 7.07 0.37
N LEU A 54 -4.54 6.22 0.30
CA LEU A 54 -3.40 6.27 1.21
C LEU A 54 -2.63 7.58 1.10
N PHE A 55 -2.34 8.06 -0.11
CA PHE A 55 -1.63 9.32 -0.30
C PHE A 55 -2.48 10.54 0.10
N VAL A 56 -3.69 10.66 -0.42
CA VAL A 56 -4.59 11.79 -0.13
C VAL A 56 -4.85 11.89 1.38
N ALA A 57 -5.18 10.78 2.03
CA ALA A 57 -5.41 10.79 3.47
C ALA A 57 -4.13 10.94 4.28
N GLY A 58 -3.00 10.40 3.81
CA GLY A 58 -1.71 10.55 4.46
C GLY A 58 -1.27 12.02 4.53
N PHE A 59 -1.35 12.74 3.40
CA PHE A 59 -1.09 14.18 3.37
C PHE A 59 -2.12 14.97 4.17
N GLY A 60 -3.39 14.57 4.16
CA GLY A 60 -4.41 15.15 5.03
C GLY A 60 -4.09 15.03 6.53
N LEU A 61 -3.57 13.89 6.96
CA LEU A 61 -3.17 13.63 8.35
C LEU A 61 -1.94 14.44 8.79
N MET A 62 -1.06 14.83 7.85
CA MET A 62 0.10 15.67 8.16
C MET A 62 -0.30 17.05 8.68
N LYS A 63 -1.41 17.62 8.19
CA LYS A 63 -1.94 18.91 8.66
C LYS A 63 -2.18 18.91 10.17
N PHE A 64 -2.74 17.84 10.71
CA PHE A 64 -3.05 17.72 12.14
C PHE A 64 -1.81 17.54 13.02
N ARG A 65 -0.65 17.27 12.41
CA ARG A 65 0.64 17.17 13.09
C ARG A 65 1.52 18.40 12.87
N GLY A 66 1.02 19.44 12.19
CA GLY A 66 1.81 20.63 11.86
C GLY A 66 2.96 20.37 10.89
N ILE A 67 2.93 19.27 10.14
CA ILE A 67 4.01 18.91 9.22
C ILE A 67 3.80 19.60 7.87
N SER A 68 4.78 20.40 7.46
CA SER A 68 4.80 21.05 6.14
C SER A 68 5.26 20.09 5.04
N HIS A 69 4.71 20.25 3.83
CA HIS A 69 5.18 19.54 2.63
C HIS A 69 6.63 19.91 2.25
N SER A 70 7.10 21.11 2.61
CA SER A 70 8.46 21.57 2.32
C SER A 70 9.51 21.07 3.30
N ALA A 71 9.10 20.52 4.44
CA ALA A 71 9.98 20.09 5.53
C ALA A 71 9.45 18.77 6.11
N MET A 72 9.30 17.77 5.26
CA MET A 72 8.82 16.44 5.68
C MET A 72 9.90 15.72 6.50
N PRO A 73 9.58 15.24 7.71
CA PRO A 73 10.46 14.37 8.48
C PRO A 73 10.83 13.12 7.69
N VAL A 74 11.98 12.53 8.02
CA VAL A 74 12.51 11.38 7.27
C VAL A 74 11.55 10.20 7.34
N TRP A 75 10.88 9.95 8.46
CA TRP A 75 9.87 8.87 8.54
C TRP A 75 8.69 9.05 7.56
N VAL A 76 8.29 10.30 7.25
CA VAL A 76 7.22 10.56 6.28
C VAL A 76 7.69 10.19 4.88
N ILE A 77 8.91 10.61 4.53
CA ILE A 77 9.53 10.32 3.24
C ILE A 77 9.66 8.80 3.05
N LEU A 78 10.16 8.09 4.07
CA LEU A 78 10.28 6.63 4.01
C LEU A 78 8.92 5.94 3.82
N LYS A 79 7.85 6.42 4.48
CA LYS A 79 6.49 5.89 4.25
C LYS A 79 6.02 6.13 2.81
N ILE A 80 6.27 7.30 2.25
CA ILE A 80 5.94 7.62 0.85
C ILE A 80 6.67 6.65 -0.09
N VAL A 81 7.97 6.41 0.15
CA VAL A 81 8.75 5.43 -0.63
C VAL A 81 8.15 4.03 -0.54
N ILE A 82 7.72 3.59 0.65
CA ILE A 82 7.05 2.29 0.83
C ILE A 82 5.75 2.23 0.02
N TRP A 83 4.90 3.27 0.07
CA TRP A 83 3.66 3.30 -0.72
C TRP A 83 3.92 3.29 -2.24
N LEU A 84 4.93 4.01 -2.70
CA LEU A 84 5.36 3.96 -4.11
C LEU A 84 5.88 2.58 -4.50
N ALA A 85 6.64 1.92 -3.61
CA ALA A 85 7.11 0.56 -3.83
C ALA A 85 5.92 -0.40 -4.01
N PHE A 86 4.90 -0.32 -3.16
CA PHE A 86 3.68 -1.12 -3.33
C PHE A 86 3.03 -0.95 -4.70
N GLY A 87 3.02 0.27 -5.25
CA GLY A 87 2.51 0.55 -6.61
C GLY A 87 3.21 -0.24 -7.71
N GLY A 88 4.53 -0.40 -7.63
CA GLY A 88 5.28 -1.22 -8.58
C GLY A 88 5.16 -2.72 -8.32
N LEU A 89 5.07 -3.12 -7.05
CA LEU A 89 5.17 -4.52 -6.66
C LEU A 89 3.95 -5.36 -7.07
N LEU A 90 2.77 -4.77 -7.26
CA LEU A 90 1.62 -5.51 -7.81
C LEU A 90 1.95 -6.10 -9.20
N ALA A 91 2.61 -5.32 -10.06
CA ALA A 91 2.99 -5.77 -11.38
C ALA A 91 3.94 -6.96 -11.31
N LEU A 92 4.88 -6.96 -10.36
CA LEU A 92 5.80 -8.07 -10.13
C LEU A 92 5.11 -9.31 -9.55
N ALA A 93 4.19 -9.13 -8.60
CA ALA A 93 3.40 -10.20 -8.00
C ALA A 93 2.56 -10.96 -9.02
N SER A 94 2.08 -10.28 -10.06
CA SER A 94 1.24 -10.88 -11.13
C SER A 94 2.02 -11.61 -12.25
N LYS A 95 3.36 -11.61 -12.22
CA LYS A 95 4.20 -12.09 -13.34
C LYS A 95 4.63 -13.55 -13.21
N LYS A 96 5.21 -13.93 -12.07
CA LYS A 96 5.79 -15.27 -11.85
C LYS A 96 5.57 -15.73 -10.42
N GLU A 97 5.29 -17.01 -10.28
CA GLU A 97 5.09 -17.69 -8.99
C GLU A 97 6.24 -17.44 -8.01
N LYS A 98 7.50 -17.52 -8.47
CA LYS A 98 8.69 -17.25 -7.62
C LYS A 98 8.62 -15.88 -6.94
N PHE A 99 8.26 -14.83 -7.69
CA PHE A 99 8.14 -13.49 -7.12
C PHE A 99 6.93 -13.37 -6.20
N ALA A 100 5.79 -13.96 -6.59
CA ALA A 100 4.59 -13.97 -5.76
C ALA A 100 4.84 -14.61 -4.39
N LYS A 101 5.54 -15.75 -4.33
CA LYS A 101 5.92 -16.43 -3.07
C LYS A 101 6.77 -15.54 -2.15
N ILE A 102 7.74 -14.82 -2.70
CA ILE A 102 8.56 -13.88 -1.93
C ILE A 102 7.70 -12.70 -1.45
N LEU A 103 6.90 -12.14 -2.35
CA LEU A 103 6.09 -10.95 -2.08
C LEU A 103 4.97 -11.19 -1.06
N TRP A 104 4.48 -12.43 -0.94
CA TRP A 104 3.57 -12.84 0.12
C TRP A 104 4.08 -12.46 1.52
N TYR A 105 5.38 -12.60 1.77
CA TYR A 105 6.02 -12.23 3.04
C TYR A 105 6.54 -10.80 3.04
N VAL A 106 7.02 -10.29 1.91
CA VAL A 106 7.51 -8.90 1.83
C VAL A 106 6.39 -7.89 2.06
N PHE A 107 5.17 -8.13 1.57
CA PHE A 107 4.05 -7.21 1.76
C PHE A 107 3.70 -6.93 3.23
N PRO A 108 3.45 -7.94 4.09
CA PRO A 108 3.19 -7.67 5.50
C PRO A 108 4.40 -7.05 6.20
N LEU A 109 5.64 -7.39 5.82
CA LEU A 109 6.84 -6.76 6.39
C LEU A 109 6.96 -5.27 6.03
N LEU A 110 6.71 -4.90 4.78
CA LEU A 110 6.66 -3.49 4.36
C LEU A 110 5.50 -2.75 5.03
N GLY A 111 4.34 -3.40 5.19
CA GLY A 111 3.20 -2.87 5.93
C GLY A 111 3.54 -2.60 7.40
N LEU A 112 4.20 -3.57 8.05
CA LEU A 112 4.67 -3.44 9.42
C LEU A 112 5.70 -2.31 9.56
N LEU A 113 6.64 -2.19 8.63
CA LEU A 113 7.61 -1.10 8.62
C LEU A 113 6.94 0.27 8.46
N ALA A 114 5.95 0.39 7.56
CA ALA A 114 5.19 1.62 7.38
C ALA A 114 4.37 1.99 8.64
N ALA A 115 3.82 0.98 9.33
CA ALA A 115 3.14 1.17 10.60
C ALA A 115 4.12 1.60 11.70
N TYR A 116 5.26 0.92 11.84
CA TYR A 116 6.33 1.28 12.77
C TYR A 116 6.75 2.75 12.62
N LEU A 117 7.03 3.19 11.39
CA LEU A 117 7.37 4.59 11.09
C LEU A 117 6.27 5.57 11.53
N ALA A 118 4.99 5.19 11.40
CA ALA A 118 3.87 6.04 11.78
C ALA A 118 3.66 6.14 13.30
N PHE A 119 3.89 5.03 14.01
CA PHE A 119 3.71 4.95 15.47
C PHE A 119 4.86 5.61 16.21
N TYR A 120 6.09 5.26 15.84
CA TYR A 120 7.28 5.70 16.58
C TYR A 120 7.85 7.01 16.05
N GLN A 121 7.54 7.38 14.79
CA GLN A 121 8.03 8.59 14.13
C GLN A 121 9.53 8.82 14.40
N PRO A 122 10.37 7.77 14.24
CA PRO A 122 11.80 7.95 14.45
C PRO A 122 12.29 8.96 13.39
N PHE A 123 13.25 9.82 13.74
CA PHE A 123 13.92 10.79 12.85
C PHE A 123 13.03 11.79 12.06
#